data_AF-X1Q4K5-F1
#
_entry.id   AF-X1Q4K5-F1
#
_cell.length_a   1.000
_cell.length_b   1.000
_cell.length_c   1.000
_cell.angle_alpha   90.00
_cell.angle_beta   90.00
_cell.angle_gamma   90.00
#
_symmetry.space_group_name_H-M   'P 1'
#
loop_
_entity.id
_entity.type
_entity.pdbx_description
1 polymer ?
#
loop_
_entity_poly.entity_id
_entity_poly.type
_entity_poly.pdbx_seq_one_letter_code
_entity_poly.pdbx_strand_id
1 'polypeptide(L)'
;MDKEKIIALLNQDLEGEHGAIIQYLNHAYAMGEGEMACEIEAIAREEMRHLGWLAEAIVKLGGVPSLKRGKMRMSGESVADWMKNDVLLEEDG
;
A
#
# COMPACT_ATOMS: atom_id res chain seq x y z
N MET A 1 -1.21 21.32 15.19
CA MET A 1 -1.53 19.92 15.49
C MET A 1 -0.34 19.34 16.26
N ASP A 2 -0.57 18.47 17.23
CA ASP A 2 0.50 17.91 18.07
C ASP A 2 1.48 17.06 17.26
N LYS A 3 2.79 17.12 17.54
CA LYS A 3 3.82 16.48 16.70
C LYS A 3 3.67 14.96 16.74
N GLU A 4 3.44 14.42 17.92
CA GLU A 4 3.17 13.01 18.17
C GLU A 4 1.93 12.56 17.40
N LYS A 5 0.90 13.41 17.31
CA LYS A 5 -0.30 13.13 16.52
C LYS A 5 -0.03 13.12 15.02
N ILE A 6 0.82 14.02 14.52
CA ILE A 6 1.25 14.00 13.10
C ILE A 6 2.01 12.71 12.79
N ILE A 7 2.96 12.33 13.65
CA ILE A 7 3.73 11.08 13.49
C ILE A 7 2.80 9.87 13.52
N ALA A 8 1.80 9.85 14.40
CA ALA A 8 0.83 8.75 14.46
C ALA A 8 0.01 8.62 13.18
N LEU A 9 -0.45 9.73 12.62
CA LEU A 9 -1.20 9.75 11.35
C LEU A 9 -0.32 9.28 10.18
N LEU A 10 0.90 9.82 10.05
CA LEU A 10 1.83 9.39 9.00
C LEU A 10 2.16 7.90 9.07
N ASN A 11 2.26 7.35 10.29
CA ASN A 11 2.46 5.92 10.47
C ASN A 11 1.24 5.10 10.07
N GLN A 12 0.03 5.60 10.32
CA GLN A 12 -1.19 4.94 9.87
C GLN A 12 -1.24 4.87 8.34
N ASP A 13 -0.91 5.97 7.66
CA ASP A 13 -0.86 6.03 6.20
C ASP A 13 0.21 5.07 5.65
N LEU A 14 1.42 5.09 6.26
CA LEU A 14 2.52 4.22 5.85
C LEU A 14 2.18 2.73 5.99
N GLU A 15 1.47 2.34 7.05
CA GLU A 15 0.97 0.97 7.21
C GLU A 15 0.00 0.59 6.09
N GLY A 16 -0.83 1.54 5.65
CA GLY A 16 -1.69 1.42 4.46
C GLY A 16 -0.89 1.10 3.20
N GLU A 17 0.12 1.91 2.88
CA GLU A 17 0.99 1.71 1.72
C GLU A 17 1.67 0.34 1.75
N HIS A 18 2.13 -0.09 2.92
CA HIS A 18 2.73 -1.41 3.08
C HIS A 18 1.74 -2.55 2.78
N GLY A 19 0.46 -2.38 3.15
CA GLY A 19 -0.61 -3.30 2.79
C GLY A 19 -0.87 -3.32 1.27
N ALA A 20 -0.97 -2.14 0.66
CA ALA A 20 -1.23 -1.97 -0.76
C ALA A 20 -0.15 -2.61 -1.64
N ILE A 21 1.14 -2.37 -1.34
CA ILE A 21 2.27 -3.01 -2.03
C ILE A 21 2.10 -4.53 -2.07
N ILE A 22 1.79 -5.15 -0.93
CA ILE A 22 1.68 -6.61 -0.83
C ILE A 22 0.45 -7.11 -1.59
N GLN A 23 -0.68 -6.41 -1.52
CA GLN A 23 -1.89 -6.77 -2.25
C GLN A 23 -1.67 -6.69 -3.77
N TYR A 24 -1.17 -5.57 -4.28
CA TYR A 24 -0.93 -5.38 -5.71
C TYR A 24 0.03 -6.43 -6.28
N LEU A 25 1.15 -6.70 -5.60
CA LEU A 25 2.07 -7.75 -6.04
C LEU A 25 1.42 -9.13 -6.02
N ASN A 26 0.62 -9.44 -4.98
CA ASN A 26 -0.06 -10.73 -4.91
C ASN A 26 -1.04 -10.92 -6.07
N HIS A 27 -1.86 -9.92 -6.36
CA HIS A 27 -2.81 -9.95 -7.46
C HIS A 27 -2.10 -10.02 -8.81
N ALA A 28 -1.05 -9.21 -9.04
CA ALA A 28 -0.28 -9.26 -10.28
C ALA A 28 0.31 -10.66 -10.54
N TYR A 29 0.90 -11.30 -9.52
CA TYR A 29 1.46 -12.64 -9.66
C TYR A 29 0.41 -13.72 -9.83
N ALA A 30 -0.77 -13.57 -9.23
CA ALA A 30 -1.89 -14.50 -9.41
C ALA A 30 -2.46 -14.46 -10.84
N MET A 31 -2.33 -13.33 -11.54
CA MET A 31 -2.77 -13.17 -12.94
C MET A 31 -1.81 -13.83 -13.95
N GLY A 32 -0.55 -14.04 -13.58
CA GLY A 32 0.50 -14.48 -14.50
C GLY A 32 1.03 -13.36 -15.40
N GLU A 33 1.97 -13.69 -16.29
CA GLU A 33 2.60 -12.71 -17.18
C GLU A 33 1.59 -12.09 -18.16
N GLY A 34 1.54 -10.76 -18.20
CA GLY A 34 0.68 -10.01 -19.12
C GLY A 34 0.74 -8.51 -18.87
N GLU A 35 0.20 -7.73 -19.81
CA GLU A 35 0.17 -6.27 -19.73
C GLU A 35 -0.48 -5.78 -18.43
N MET A 36 -1.61 -6.38 -18.04
CA MET A 36 -2.32 -6.02 -16.81
C MET A 36 -1.49 -6.27 -15.54
N ALA A 37 -0.80 -7.42 -15.44
CA ALA A 37 0.08 -7.70 -14.32
C ALA A 37 1.24 -6.68 -14.25
N CYS A 38 1.83 -6.32 -15.39
CA CYS A 38 2.87 -5.29 -15.46
C CYS A 38 2.40 -3.92 -14.96
N GLU A 39 1.18 -3.52 -15.29
CA GLU A 39 0.59 -2.26 -14.80
C GLU A 39 0.35 -2.29 -13.29
N ILE A 40 -0.18 -3.39 -12.75
CA ILE A 40 -0.39 -3.54 -11.30
C ILE A 40 0.95 -3.54 -10.55
N GLU A 41 1.98 -4.18 -11.08
CA GLU A 41 3.33 -4.08 -10.51
C GLU A 41 3.87 -2.64 -10.57
N ALA A 42 3.51 -1.87 -11.60
CA ALA A 42 3.90 -0.46 -11.67
C ALA A 42 3.22 0.37 -10.57
N ILE A 43 1.96 0.08 -10.25
CA ILE A 43 1.23 0.67 -9.12
C ILE A 43 1.88 0.26 -7.80
N ALA A 44 2.21 -1.03 -7.61
CA ALA A 44 2.95 -1.48 -6.43
C ALA A 44 4.28 -0.72 -6.23
N ARG A 45 4.97 -0.39 -7.32
CA ARG A 45 6.19 0.44 -7.28
C ARG A 45 5.92 1.91 -6.94
N GLU A 46 4.74 2.45 -7.24
CA GLU A 46 4.33 3.78 -6.77
C GLU A 46 4.08 3.76 -5.27
N GLU A 47 3.36 2.77 -4.74
CA GLU A 47 3.14 2.67 -3.30
C GLU A 47 4.45 2.46 -2.51
N MET A 48 5.44 1.79 -3.11
CA MET A 48 6.79 1.75 -2.54
C MET A 48 7.45 3.14 -2.44
N ARG A 49 7.20 4.04 -3.39
CA ARG A 49 7.69 5.43 -3.34
C ARG A 49 6.95 6.22 -2.26
N HIS A 50 5.62 6.09 -2.19
CA HIS A 50 4.80 6.72 -1.15
C HIS A 50 5.25 6.29 0.25
N LEU A 51 5.41 4.98 0.48
CA LEU A 51 5.96 4.42 1.72
C LEU A 51 7.31 5.06 2.07
N GLY A 52 8.21 5.20 1.10
CA GLY A 52 9.51 5.86 1.28
C GLY A 52 9.38 7.32 1.72
N TRP A 53 8.53 8.11 1.06
CA TRP A 53 8.30 9.51 1.41
C TRP A 53 7.72 9.68 2.82
N LEU A 54 6.75 8.83 3.18
CA LEU A 54 6.15 8.82 4.52
C LEU A 54 7.18 8.45 5.59
N ALA A 55 8.00 7.42 5.33
CA ALA A 55 9.06 7.00 6.24
C ALA A 55 10.06 8.14 6.49
N GLU A 56 10.49 8.82 5.44
CA GLU A 56 11.36 9.98 5.56
C GLU A 56 10.72 11.11 6.36
N ALA A 57 9.44 11.40 6.13
CA ALA A 57 8.71 12.45 6.85
C ALA A 57 8.62 12.13 8.36
N ILE A 58 8.31 10.87 8.70
CA ILE A 58 8.26 10.40 10.09
C ILE A 58 9.62 10.57 10.78
N VAL A 59 10.71 10.16 10.11
CA VAL A 59 12.07 10.29 10.66
C VAL A 59 12.46 11.76 10.83
N LYS A 60 12.13 12.64 9.86
CA LYS A 60 12.39 14.09 9.95
C LYS A 60 11.69 14.74 11.16
N LEU A 61 10.55 14.20 11.59
CA LEU A 61 9.84 14.63 12.79
C LEU A 61 10.36 14.00 14.10
N GLY A 62 11.33 13.09 14.01
CA GLY A 62 11.90 12.34 15.13
C GLY A 62 11.07 11.12 15.56
N GLY A 63 10.19 10.63 14.70
CA GLY A 63 9.45 9.39 14.90
C GLY A 63 10.18 8.17 14.35
N VAL A 64 9.65 6.98 14.61
CA VAL A 64 10.11 5.72 14.02
C VAL A 64 9.03 5.25 13.04
N PRO A 65 9.36 5.04 11.75
CA PRO A 65 8.44 4.47 10.79
C PRO A 65 7.99 3.07 11.21
N SER A 66 6.69 2.85 11.22
CA SER A 66 6.10 1.54 11.43
C SER A 66 6.44 0.65 10.24
N LEU A 67 6.66 -0.64 10.48
CA LEU A 67 6.71 -1.64 9.41
C LEU A 67 5.58 -2.66 9.60
N LYS A 68 4.56 -2.29 10.37
CA LYS A 68 3.34 -3.08 10.42
C LYS A 68 2.69 -3.04 9.04
N ARG A 69 2.03 -4.13 8.70
CA ARG A 69 1.29 -4.26 7.45
C ARG A 69 -0.14 -3.85 7.70
N GLY A 70 -0.66 -2.94 6.89
CA GLY A 70 -2.06 -2.49 6.93
C GLY A 70 -3.05 -3.56 6.51
N LYS A 71 -4.31 -3.14 6.31
CA LYS A 71 -5.36 -4.03 5.81
C LYS A 71 -5.10 -4.41 4.35
N MET A 72 -5.64 -5.55 3.95
CA MET A 72 -5.57 -6.07 2.57
C MET A 72 -6.85 -6.83 2.28
N ARG A 73 -7.19 -6.95 1.01
CA ARG A 73 -8.38 -7.59 0.43
C ARG A 73 -7.95 -8.71 -0.51
N MET A 74 -7.46 -9.80 0.08
CA MET A 74 -6.84 -10.94 -0.63
C MET A 74 -7.84 -12.01 -1.15
N SER A 75 -9.14 -11.78 -1.03
CA SER A 75 -10.18 -12.74 -1.45
C SER A 75 -10.49 -12.61 -2.94
N GLY A 76 -11.01 -13.66 -3.56
CA GLY A 76 -11.44 -13.62 -4.97
C GLY A 76 -10.73 -14.69 -5.80
N GLU A 77 -11.36 -15.09 -6.91
CA GLU A 77 -10.89 -16.18 -7.78
C GLU A 77 -10.64 -15.73 -9.22
N SER A 78 -11.00 -14.50 -9.54
CA SER A 78 -10.88 -13.94 -10.88
C SER A 78 -10.16 -12.59 -10.91
N VAL A 79 -9.60 -12.26 -12.07
CA VAL A 79 -8.97 -10.96 -12.35
C VAL A 79 -9.90 -9.81 -11.99
N ALA A 80 -11.20 -9.92 -12.32
CA ALA A 80 -12.18 -8.88 -12.03
C ALA A 80 -12.40 -8.68 -10.52
N ASP A 81 -12.36 -9.76 -9.72
CA ASP A 81 -12.48 -9.66 -8.26
C ASP A 81 -11.26 -8.94 -7.66
N TRP A 82 -10.06 -9.28 -8.13
CA TRP A 82 -8.81 -8.69 -7.67
C TRP A 82 -8.74 -7.19 -8.02
N MET A 83 -9.11 -6.81 -9.25
CA MET A 83 -9.20 -5.39 -9.65
C MET A 83 -10.21 -4.59 -8.85
N LYS A 84 -11.35 -5.21 -8.50
CA LYS A 84 -12.31 -4.57 -7.60
C LYS A 84 -11.74 -4.37 -6.20
N ASN A 85 -11.03 -5.36 -5.67
CA ASN A 85 -10.43 -5.26 -4.34
C ASN A 85 -9.30 -4.22 -4.26
N ASP A 86 -8.57 -4.05 -5.36
CA ASP A 86 -7.56 -3.03 -5.53
C ASP A 86 -8.18 -1.63 -5.42
N VAL A 87 -9.24 -1.36 -6.18
CA VAL A 87 -10.00 -0.09 -6.06
C VAL A 87 -10.57 0.11 -4.65
N LEU A 88 -11.15 -0.94 -4.06
CA LEU A 88 -11.72 -0.85 -2.72
C LEU A 88 -10.69 -0.63 -1.61
N LEU A 89 -9.42 -1.00 -1.85
CA LEU A 89 -8.36 -0.73 -0.88
C LEU A 89 -8.05 0.78 -0.83
N GLU A 90 -8.01 1.43 -1.99
CA GLU A 90 -7.77 2.87 -2.13
C GLU A 90 -8.91 3.71 -1.57
N GLU A 91 -10.16 3.26 -1.70
CA GLU A 91 -11.33 3.97 -1.16
C GLU A 91 -11.44 3.90 0.38
N ASP A 92 -10.81 2.89 0.99
CA ASP A 92 -10.81 2.71 2.46
C ASP A 92 -9.73 3.56 3.16
N GLY A 93 -8.79 4.14 2.40
CA GLY A 93 -7.61 4.90 2.84
C GLY A 93 -7.90 6.30 3.35
#